data_AF-A0A8S1UYC1-F1
#
_entry.id   AF-A0A8S1UYC1-F1
#
_cell.length_a   1.000
_cell.length_b   1.000
_cell.length_c   1.000
_cell.angle_alpha   90.00
_cell.angle_beta   90.00
_cell.angle_gamma   90.00
#
_symmetry.space_group_name_H-M   'P 1'
#
loop_
_entity.id
_entity.type
_entity.pdbx_description
1 polymer ?
#
loop_
_entity_poly.entity_id
_entity_poly.type
_entity_poly.pdbx_seq_one_letter_code
_entity_poly.pdbx_strand_id
1 'polypeptide(L)'
;MFKGQHQLPDFVAVLLVYGIIFSEYYAFVFIFLPAFLNKHGSITYLIGIEFTIIFLFLNLAYIMIQYTKPGYPPKDLAKHYHERTLEDIKQRTKKMTEKINKHRQRRMQNHIEMHDEHDDEIRYYSSIIISFILLQM
;
A
#
# COMPACT_ATOMS: atom_id res chain seq x y z
N MET A 1 -7.57 -5.32 -6.48
CA MET A 1 -8.12 -6.69 -6.27
C MET A 1 -8.17 -7.38 -7.63
N PHE A 2 -7.02 -7.87 -8.14
CA PHE A 2 -6.91 -8.60 -9.40
C PHE A 2 -6.71 -10.09 -9.07
N LYS A 3 -7.79 -10.78 -8.67
CA LYS A 3 -7.72 -12.19 -8.24
C LYS A 3 -7.83 -13.20 -9.39
N GLY A 4 -8.03 -12.75 -10.64
CA GLY A 4 -8.43 -13.63 -11.75
C GLY A 4 -7.42 -13.85 -12.87
N GLN A 5 -6.42 -12.98 -13.07
CA GLN A 5 -5.58 -13.03 -14.29
C GLN A 5 -4.31 -13.89 -14.18
N HIS A 6 -3.92 -14.33 -12.98
CA HIS A 6 -2.68 -15.11 -12.78
C HIS A 6 -2.91 -16.62 -12.58
N GLN A 7 -4.14 -17.08 -12.35
CA GLN A 7 -4.38 -18.47 -11.96
C GLN A 7 -3.98 -19.50 -13.03
N LEU A 8 -4.23 -19.18 -14.30
CA LEU A 8 -3.96 -20.07 -15.42
C LEU A 8 -2.45 -20.18 -15.75
N PRO A 9 -1.69 -19.07 -15.89
CA PRO A 9 -0.23 -19.17 -16.08
C PRO A 9 0.48 -19.79 -14.87
N ASP A 10 0.04 -19.50 -13.63
CA ASP A 10 0.63 -20.09 -12.42
C ASP A 10 0.40 -21.60 -12.38
N PHE A 11 -0.80 -22.06 -12.75
CA PHE A 11 -1.11 -23.49 -12.83
C PHE A 11 -0.29 -24.21 -13.92
N VAL A 12 -0.12 -23.58 -15.08
CA VAL A 12 0.72 -24.13 -16.16
C VAL A 12 2.19 -24.24 -15.71
N ALA A 13 2.70 -23.25 -14.97
CA ALA A 13 4.06 -23.31 -14.42
C ALA A 13 4.23 -24.50 -13.45
N VAL A 14 3.23 -24.74 -12.59
CA VAL A 14 3.24 -25.91 -11.69
C VAL A 14 3.23 -27.22 -12.47
N LEU A 15 2.40 -27.34 -13.51
CA LEU A 15 2.38 -28.53 -14.38
C LEU A 15 3.71 -28.77 -15.08
N LEU A 16 4.36 -27.73 -15.58
CA LEU A 16 5.67 -27.85 -16.24
C LEU A 16 6.74 -28.35 -15.26
N VAL A 17 6.77 -27.82 -14.04
CA VAL A 17 7.72 -28.27 -13.02
C VAL A 17 7.48 -29.73 -12.66
N TYR A 18 6.23 -30.15 -12.43
CA TYR A 18 5.91 -31.56 -12.20
C TYR A 18 6.31 -32.44 -13.39
N GLY A 19 6.05 -31.98 -14.62
CA GLY A 19 6.46 -32.68 -15.84
C GLY A 19 7.96 -32.97 -15.88
N ILE A 20 8.79 -31.98 -15.55
CA ILE A 20 10.25 -32.12 -15.47
C ILE A 20 10.64 -33.08 -14.34
N ILE A 21 10.07 -32.92 -13.14
CA ILE A 21 10.38 -33.77 -11.98
C ILE A 21 10.07 -35.24 -12.28
N PHE A 22 8.90 -35.53 -12.88
CA PHE A 22 8.53 -36.89 -13.26
C PHE A 22 9.36 -37.44 -14.41
N SER A 23 9.73 -36.62 -15.40
CA SER A 23 10.60 -37.06 -16.50
C SER A 23 12.01 -37.42 -16.01
N GLU A 24 12.57 -36.63 -15.09
CA GLU A 24 13.88 -36.91 -14.49
C GLU A 24 13.85 -38.18 -13.64
N TYR A 25 12.80 -38.37 -12.85
CA TYR A 25 12.60 -39.62 -12.09
C TYR A 25 12.52 -40.82 -13.03
N TYR A 26 11.74 -40.71 -14.10
CA TYR A 26 11.61 -41.78 -15.08
C TYR A 26 12.95 -42.11 -15.75
N ALA A 27 13.66 -41.10 -16.24
CA ALA A 27 14.96 -41.27 -16.88
C ALA A 27 15.97 -41.91 -15.92
N PHE A 28 16.00 -41.47 -14.67
CA PHE A 28 16.90 -42.04 -13.69
C PHE A 28 16.56 -43.49 -13.35
N VAL A 29 15.31 -43.79 -13.00
CA VAL A 29 14.91 -45.12 -12.50
C VAL A 29 14.85 -46.18 -13.60
N PHE A 30 14.37 -45.83 -14.80
CA PHE A 30 14.13 -46.81 -15.87
C PHE A 30 15.23 -46.86 -16.92
N ILE A 31 16.05 -45.82 -17.06
CA ILE A 31 17.12 -45.77 -18.06
C ILE A 31 18.49 -45.87 -17.38
N PHE A 32 18.78 -44.96 -16.45
CA PHE A 32 20.10 -44.87 -15.84
C PHE A 32 20.37 -46.01 -14.85
N LEU A 33 19.45 -46.27 -13.93
CA LEU A 33 19.63 -47.24 -12.86
C LEU A 33 19.88 -48.68 -13.40
N PRO A 34 19.13 -49.19 -14.39
CA PRO A 34 19.38 -50.52 -14.94
C PRO A 34 20.70 -50.59 -15.71
N ALA A 35 21.05 -49.53 -16.46
CA ALA A 35 22.32 -49.45 -17.15
C ALA A 35 23.51 -49.45 -16.17
N PHE A 36 23.36 -48.75 -15.04
CA PHE A 36 24.35 -48.70 -13.98
C PHE A 36 24.44 -50.03 -13.22
N LEU A 37 23.31 -50.72 -13.01
CA LEU A 37 23.23 -52.03 -12.36
C LEU A 37 24.07 -53.07 -13.09
N ASN A 38 23.99 -53.09 -14.42
CA ASN A 38 24.78 -54.00 -15.25
C ASN A 38 26.29 -53.77 -15.11
N LYS A 39 26.73 -52.56 -14.76
CA LYS A 39 28.14 -52.18 -14.65
C LYS A 39 28.69 -52.25 -13.23
N HIS A 40 27.88 -51.92 -12.22
CA HIS A 40 28.32 -51.73 -10.83
C HIS A 40 27.67 -52.70 -9.83
N GLY A 41 26.77 -53.58 -10.30
CA GLY A 41 26.16 -54.62 -9.47
C GLY A 41 25.35 -54.05 -8.29
N SER A 42 25.42 -54.70 -7.14
CA SER A 42 24.54 -54.46 -6.00
C SER A 42 24.62 -53.04 -5.38
N ILE A 43 25.73 -52.32 -5.58
CA ILE A 43 25.89 -50.92 -5.13
C ILE A 43 24.81 -50.02 -5.73
N THR A 44 24.34 -50.36 -6.94
CA THR A 44 23.31 -49.62 -7.65
C THR A 44 21.98 -49.56 -6.90
N TYR A 45 21.64 -50.60 -6.13
CA TYR A 45 20.42 -50.59 -5.32
C TYR A 45 20.48 -49.52 -4.22
N LEU A 46 21.65 -49.32 -3.61
CA LEU A 46 21.84 -48.31 -2.58
C LEU A 46 21.70 -46.89 -3.17
N ILE A 47 22.29 -46.67 -4.36
CA ILE A 47 22.14 -45.42 -5.12
C ILE A 47 20.66 -45.16 -5.47
N GLY A 48 19.93 -46.18 -5.90
CA GLY A 48 18.50 -46.07 -6.19
C GLY A 48 17.66 -45.72 -4.97
N ILE A 49 17.97 -46.30 -3.80
CA ILE A 49 17.31 -45.98 -2.53
C ILE A 49 17.60 -44.53 -2.13
N GLU A 50 18.86 -44.10 -2.14
CA GLU A 50 19.24 -42.72 -1.82
C GLU A 50 18.52 -41.70 -2.71
N PHE A 51 18.52 -41.95 -4.03
CA PHE A 51 17.81 -41.10 -4.98
C PHE A 51 16.31 -41.03 -4.68
N THR A 52 15.67 -42.16 -4.37
CA THR A 52 14.23 -42.19 -4.07
C THR A 52 13.90 -41.40 -2.82
N ILE A 53 14.74 -41.46 -1.78
CA ILE A 53 14.58 -40.65 -0.56
C ILE A 53 14.67 -39.16 -0.88
N ILE A 54 15.70 -38.74 -1.63
CA ILE A 54 15.88 -37.34 -2.05
C ILE A 54 14.67 -36.87 -2.86
N PHE A 55 14.20 -37.69 -3.79
CA PHE A 55 13.04 -37.40 -4.62
C PHE A 55 11.77 -37.19 -3.80
N LEU A 56 11.53 -38.02 -2.78
CA LEU A 56 10.38 -37.88 -1.87
C LEU A 56 10.43 -36.55 -1.11
N PHE A 57 11.58 -36.20 -0.54
CA PHE A 57 11.73 -34.94 0.20
C PHE A 57 11.55 -33.72 -0.70
N LEU A 58 12.08 -33.77 -1.93
CA LEU A 58 11.94 -32.68 -2.90
C LEU A 58 10.47 -32.47 -3.29
N ASN A 59 9.73 -33.54 -3.58
CA ASN A 59 8.30 -33.47 -3.88
C ASN A 59 7.49 -32.94 -2.69
N LEU A 60 7.78 -33.44 -1.49
CA LEU A 60 7.07 -33.00 -0.28
C LEU A 60 7.33 -31.52 0.01
N ALA A 61 8.57 -31.05 -0.13
CA ALA A 61 8.90 -29.63 0.01
C ALA A 61 8.18 -28.78 -1.03
N TYR A 62 8.12 -29.24 -2.28
CA TYR A 62 7.44 -28.53 -3.36
C TYR A 62 5.93 -28.42 -3.12
N ILE A 63 5.29 -29.50 -2.66
CA ILE A 63 3.88 -29.51 -2.24
C ILE A 63 3.66 -28.55 -1.07
N MET A 64 4.50 -28.61 -0.03
CA MET A 64 4.37 -27.73 1.13
C MET A 64 4.40 -26.25 0.73
N ILE A 65 5.31 -25.86 -0.17
CA ILE A 65 5.40 -24.47 -0.63
C ILE A 65 4.12 -24.04 -1.37
N GLN A 66 3.53 -24.91 -2.19
CA GLN A 66 2.31 -24.57 -2.94
C GLN A 66 1.08 -24.40 -2.03
N TYR A 67 0.96 -25.22 -0.99
CA TYR A 67 -0.21 -25.20 -0.11
C TYR A 67 -0.04 -24.27 1.11
N THR A 68 1.19 -23.84 1.43
CA THR A 68 1.44 -22.90 2.52
C THR A 68 1.03 -21.50 2.08
N LYS A 69 -0.06 -21.00 2.68
CA LYS A 69 -0.51 -19.62 2.44
C LYS A 69 0.53 -18.64 2.99
N PRO A 70 0.80 -17.52 2.28
CA PRO A 70 1.67 -16.48 2.82
C PRO A 70 1.08 -15.95 4.13
N GLY A 71 1.96 -15.64 5.09
CA GLY A 71 1.56 -15.00 6.34
C GLY A 71 0.87 -13.66 6.06
N TYR A 72 -0.30 -13.46 6.65
CA TYR A 72 -0.99 -12.17 6.58
C TYR A 72 -0.51 -11.26 7.70
N PRO A 73 -0.46 -9.93 7.47
CA PRO A 73 -0.11 -9.01 8.53
C PRO A 73 -1.09 -9.15 9.70
N PRO A 74 -0.60 -9.11 10.95
CA PRO A 74 -1.44 -9.23 12.13
C PRO A 74 -2.47 -8.08 12.18
N LYS A 75 -3.69 -8.40 12.65
CA LYS A 75 -4.82 -7.46 12.70
C LYS A 75 -4.52 -6.17 13.47
N ASP A 76 -3.62 -6.24 14.44
CA ASP A 76 -3.22 -5.10 15.26
C ASP A 76 -2.44 -4.05 14.46
N LEU A 77 -1.67 -4.48 13.45
CA LEU A 77 -0.98 -3.57 12.54
C LEU A 77 -1.97 -2.77 11.69
N ALA A 78 -3.04 -3.41 11.23
CA ALA A 78 -4.06 -2.77 10.39
C ALA A 78 -4.88 -1.71 11.16
N LYS A 79 -5.15 -1.94 12.45
CA LYS A 79 -5.80 -0.94 13.32
C LYS A 79 -4.94 0.30 13.49
N HIS A 80 -3.65 0.11 13.72
CA HIS A 80 -2.74 1.23 13.98
C HIS A 80 -2.59 2.15 12.76
N TYR A 81 -2.56 1.60 11.53
CA TYR A 81 -2.61 2.41 10.31
C TYR A 81 -3.91 3.22 10.20
N HIS A 82 -5.05 2.62 10.51
CA HIS A 82 -6.34 3.30 10.42
C HIS A 82 -6.46 4.44 11.45
N GLU A 83 -6.08 4.18 12.69
CA GLU A 83 -6.10 5.16 13.78
C GLU A 83 -5.17 6.34 13.50
N ARG A 84 -3.92 6.08 13.08
CA ARG A 84 -2.96 7.14 12.73
C ARG A 84 -3.43 7.99 11.57
N THR A 85 -4.06 7.37 10.57
CA THR A 85 -4.59 8.10 9.39
C THR A 85 -5.75 9.01 9.79
N LEU A 86 -6.64 8.56 10.67
CA LEU A 86 -7.74 9.38 11.19
C LEU A 86 -7.24 10.55 12.04
N GLU A 87 -6.22 10.32 12.88
CA GLU A 87 -5.60 11.38 13.68
C GLU A 87 -4.91 12.43 12.80
N ASP A 88 -4.16 12.02 11.78
CA ASP A 88 -3.53 12.92 10.83
C ASP A 88 -4.56 13.73 10.03
N ILE A 89 -5.65 13.11 9.58
CA ILE A 89 -6.76 13.80 8.91
C ILE A 89 -7.39 14.83 9.85
N LYS A 90 -7.64 14.46 11.11
CA LYS A 90 -8.24 15.36 12.12
C LYS A 90 -7.32 16.56 12.40
N GLN A 91 -6.02 16.34 12.52
CA GLN A 91 -5.04 17.41 12.72
C GLN A 91 -4.94 18.35 11.51
N ARG A 92 -4.91 17.81 10.28
CA ARG A 92 -4.88 18.61 9.05
C ARG A 92 -6.14 19.46 8.92
N THR A 93 -7.31 18.87 9.20
CA THR A 93 -8.59 19.57 9.15
C THR A 93 -8.65 20.69 10.18
N LYS A 94 -8.20 20.45 11.42
CA LYS A 94 -8.13 21.48 12.47
C LYS A 94 -7.26 22.68 12.06
N LYS A 95 -6.05 22.42 11.55
CA LYS A 95 -5.15 23.48 11.06
C LYS A 95 -5.74 24.27 9.90
N MET A 96 -6.49 23.62 9.00
CA MET A 96 -7.15 24.29 7.88
C MET A 96 -8.29 25.20 8.38
N THR A 97 -9.13 24.72 9.29
CA THR A 97 -10.23 25.50 9.87
C THR A 97 -9.72 26.72 10.64
N GLU A 98 -8.64 26.59 11.41
CA GLU A 98 -8.00 27.71 12.10
C GLU A 98 -7.50 28.78 11.12
N LYS A 99 -6.87 28.37 10.00
CA LYS A 99 -6.46 29.31 8.93
C LYS A 99 -7.66 30.04 8.31
N ILE A 100 -8.74 29.32 8.02
CA ILE A 100 -9.96 29.90 7.43
C ILE A 100 -10.60 30.92 8.39
N ASN A 101 -10.71 30.59 9.66
CA ASN A 101 -11.29 31.49 10.67
C ASN A 101 -10.44 32.75 10.85
N LYS A 102 -9.11 32.62 10.91
CA LYS A 102 -8.20 33.77 10.97
C LYS A 102 -8.33 34.68 9.75
N HIS A 103 -8.52 34.09 8.56
CA HIS A 103 -8.75 34.86 7.33
C HIS A 103 -10.08 35.59 7.33
N ARG A 104 -11.17 34.95 7.81
CA ARG A 104 -12.47 35.60 7.96
C ARG A 104 -12.43 36.76 8.97
N GLN A 105 -11.79 36.56 10.11
CA GLN A 105 -11.65 37.62 11.12
C GLN A 105 -10.91 38.83 10.57
N ARG A 106 -9.82 38.62 9.84
CA ARG A 106 -9.10 39.71 9.15
C ARG A 106 -9.98 40.44 8.14
N ARG A 107 -10.78 39.73 7.35
CA ARG A 107 -11.72 40.36 6.42
C ARG A 107 -12.80 41.18 7.12
N MET A 108 -13.34 40.67 8.23
CA MET A 108 -14.32 41.42 9.03
C MET A 108 -13.69 42.67 9.66
N GLN A 109 -12.49 42.55 10.22
CA GLN A 109 -11.78 43.67 10.81
C GLN A 109 -11.46 44.77 9.79
N ASN A 110 -10.91 44.39 8.62
CA ASN A 110 -10.66 45.34 7.54
C ASN A 110 -11.96 45.99 7.02
N HIS A 111 -13.08 45.28 7.05
CA HIS A 111 -14.37 45.84 6.63
C HIS A 111 -14.92 46.86 7.64
N ILE A 112 -14.68 46.63 8.93
CA ILE A 112 -15.02 47.58 10.01
C ILE A 112 -14.11 48.81 9.93
N GLU A 113 -12.80 48.63 9.76
CA GLU A 113 -11.84 49.74 9.63
C GLU A 113 -12.13 50.64 8.41
N MET A 114 -12.51 50.05 7.26
CA MET A 114 -12.95 50.83 6.09
C MET A 114 -14.29 51.55 6.29
N HIS A 115 -15.13 51.10 7.23
CA HIS A 115 -16.39 51.77 7.55
C HIS A 115 -16.16 52.97 8.48
N ASP A 116 -15.26 52.84 9.45
CA ASP A 116 -14.87 53.94 10.36
C ASP A 116 -14.15 55.09 9.62
N GLU A 117 -13.25 54.79 8.66
CA GLU A 117 -12.59 55.84 7.86
C GLU A 117 -13.58 56.68 7.03
N HIS A 118 -14.67 56.06 6.55
CA HIS A 118 -15.66 56.76 5.74
C HIS A 118 -16.63 57.61 6.58
N ASP A 119 -16.94 57.18 7.81
CA ASP A 119 -17.77 57.95 8.74
C ASP A 119 -17.04 59.20 9.27
N ASP A 120 -15.71 59.14 9.42
CA ASP A 120 -14.88 60.31 9.77
C ASP A 120 -14.79 61.34 8.64
N GLU A 121 -14.71 60.91 7.37
CA GLU A 121 -14.80 61.81 6.21
C GLU A 121 -16.17 62.50 6.13
N ILE A 122 -17.27 61.77 6.34
CA ILE A 122 -18.64 62.33 6.28
C ILE A 122 -18.88 63.37 7.39
N ARG A 123 -18.31 63.18 8.59
CA ARG A 123 -18.36 64.20 9.65
C ARG A 123 -17.60 65.47 9.30
N TYR A 124 -16.51 65.37 8.53
CA TYR A 124 -15.66 66.50 8.17
C TYR A 124 -16.35 67.45 7.18
N TYR A 125 -17.14 66.94 6.24
CA TYR A 125 -17.84 67.78 5.25
C TYR A 125 -18.97 68.63 5.87
N SER A 126 -19.72 68.08 6.82
CA SER A 126 -20.78 68.83 7.52
C SER A 126 -20.20 69.99 8.34
N SER A 127 -19.07 69.80 9.03
CA SER A 127 -18.44 70.83 9.85
C SER A 127 -17.84 71.97 9.02
N ILE A 128 -17.27 71.69 7.85
CA ILE A 128 -16.78 72.71 6.91
C ILE A 128 -17.94 73.55 6.37
N ILE A 129 -19.05 72.92 5.96
CA ILE A 129 -20.20 73.64 5.40
C ILE A 129 -20.84 74.56 6.45
N ILE A 130 -20.98 74.09 7.70
CA ILE A 130 -21.51 74.92 8.80
C ILE A 130 -20.56 76.10 9.10
N SER A 131 -19.24 75.86 9.06
CA SER A 131 -18.23 76.90 9.27
C SER A 131 -18.21 77.94 8.15
N PHE A 132 -18.47 77.54 6.91
CA PHE A 132 -18.56 78.44 5.76
C PHE A 132 -19.81 79.33 5.80
N ILE A 133 -20.95 78.79 6.23
CA ILE A 133 -22.21 79.55 6.37
C ILE A 133 -22.13 80.57 7.50
N LEU A 134 -21.49 80.22 8.63
CA LEU A 134 -21.31 81.14 9.76
C LEU A 134 -20.34 82.29 9.47
N LEU A 135 -19.43 82.14 8.49
CA LEU A 135 -18.49 83.19 8.10
C LEU A 135 -19.07 84.21 7.10
N GLN A 136 -20.24 83.92 6.50
CA GLN A 136 -20.93 84.80 5.54
C GLN A 136 -22.04 85.67 6.16
N MET A 137 -22.28 85.54 7.48
CA MET A 137 -23.12 86.45 8.26
C MET A 137 -22.28 87.49 8.99
#